data_AF-A0AAQ4EWW5-F1
#
_entry.id   AF-A0AAQ4EWW5-F1
#
_cell.length_a   1.000
_cell.length_b   1.000
_cell.length_c   1.000
_cell.angle_alpha   90.00
_cell.angle_beta   90.00
_cell.angle_gamma   90.00
#
_symmetry.space_group_name_H-M   'P 1'
#
loop_
_entity.id
_entity.type
_entity.pdbx_description
1 polymer ?
#
loop_
_entity_poly.entity_id
_entity_poly.type
_entity_poly.pdbx_seq_one_letter_code
_entity_poly.pdbx_strand_id
1 'polypeptide(L)'
;MPFLVKGSPRLFPYATISDFRFKAKGDTLVAIWKTIWVHVTVRDTVAHFEASAPVGRDGTLRTFLINDILLDVQYDSDLSLNEARRQKFKEEVANRVKDELRHILFNDYNDVLRRAVESVTFPRI
;
A
#
# COMPACT_ATOMS: atom_id res chain seq x y z
N MET A 1 14.81 2.90 -32.47
CA MET A 1 15.00 2.40 -31.09
C MET A 1 13.70 2.63 -30.32
N PRO A 2 13.26 1.74 -29.42
CA PRO A 2 12.04 1.97 -28.63
C PRO A 2 12.25 3.10 -27.61
N PHE A 3 11.23 3.93 -27.39
CA PHE A 3 11.27 4.95 -26.34
C PHE A 3 11.11 4.26 -24.97
N LEU A 4 11.93 4.67 -23.99
CA LEU A 4 11.89 4.13 -22.62
C LEU A 4 11.62 5.27 -21.65
N VAL A 5 10.58 5.12 -20.83
CA VAL A 5 10.24 6.06 -19.75
C VAL A 5 10.33 5.31 -18.43
N LYS A 6 11.01 5.93 -17.46
CA LYS A 6 11.13 5.43 -16.08
C LYS A 6 10.59 6.47 -15.11
N GLY A 7 9.89 6.02 -14.07
CA GLY A 7 9.36 6.89 -13.04
C GLY A 7 9.38 6.23 -11.67
N SER A 8 9.63 7.05 -10.64
CA SER A 8 9.61 6.64 -9.23
C SER A 8 8.63 7.49 -8.41
N PRO A 9 7.31 7.43 -8.67
CA PRO A 9 6.35 8.24 -7.92
C PRO A 9 6.22 7.77 -6.46
N ARG A 10 6.04 8.73 -5.56
CA ARG A 10 5.49 8.46 -4.22
C ARG A 10 3.99 8.23 -4.34
N LEU A 11 3.53 7.12 -3.80
CA LEU A 11 2.11 6.77 -3.80
C LEU A 11 1.50 7.11 -2.44
N PHE A 12 0.44 7.90 -2.48
CA PHE A 12 -0.42 8.20 -1.32
C PHE A 12 0.34 8.71 -0.07
N PRO A 13 1.20 9.75 -0.19
CA PRO A 13 1.92 10.28 0.96
C PRO A 13 0.93 10.83 2.00
N TYR A 14 1.05 10.38 3.24
CA TYR A 14 0.19 10.78 4.36
C TYR A 14 -1.28 10.42 4.19
N ALA A 15 -1.59 9.47 3.30
CA ALA A 15 -2.96 9.01 3.19
C ALA A 15 -3.38 8.28 4.47
N THR A 16 -4.49 8.74 5.03
CA THR A 16 -5.19 8.05 6.10
C THR A 16 -6.04 6.95 5.50
N ILE A 17 -5.85 5.74 5.99
CA ILE A 17 -6.75 4.63 5.74
C ILE A 17 -7.79 4.67 6.85
N SER A 18 -9.07 4.79 6.46
CA SER A 18 -10.21 5.00 7.35
C SER A 18 -10.23 4.08 8.56
N ASP A 19 -10.91 4.51 9.63
CA ASP A 19 -10.93 3.78 10.89
C ASP A 19 -11.51 2.37 10.73
N PHE A 20 -10.74 1.38 11.20
CA PHE A 20 -11.15 -0.03 11.16
C PHE A 20 -11.49 -0.53 12.55
N ARG A 21 -12.43 -1.48 12.60
CA ARG A 21 -12.79 -2.22 13.81
C ARG A 21 -12.05 -3.55 13.84
N PHE A 22 -11.18 -3.73 14.81
CA PHE A 22 -10.52 -5.01 15.05
C PHE A 22 -11.12 -5.74 16.25
N LYS A 23 -11.13 -7.07 16.21
CA LYS A 23 -11.46 -7.92 17.37
C LYS A 23 -10.17 -8.47 17.97
N ALA A 24 -9.82 -8.01 19.16
CA ALA A 24 -8.67 -8.52 19.91
C ALA A 24 -9.12 -9.38 21.09
N LYS A 25 -8.35 -10.45 21.38
CA LYS A 25 -8.59 -11.39 22.49
C LYS A 25 -7.44 -11.28 23.50
N GLY A 26 -7.76 -11.22 24.80
CA GLY A 26 -6.77 -11.47 25.87
C GLY A 26 -6.27 -10.26 26.65
N ASP A 27 -7.06 -9.19 26.77
CA ASP A 27 -6.75 -8.04 27.63
C ASP A 27 -6.96 -8.33 29.13
N THR A 28 -7.81 -9.31 29.46
CA THR A 28 -8.12 -9.74 30.83
C THR A 28 -7.85 -11.23 31.05
N LEU A 29 -7.75 -11.67 32.31
CA LEU A 29 -7.62 -13.10 32.71
C LEU A 29 -8.70 -13.99 32.07
N VAL A 30 -9.88 -13.42 31.82
CA VAL A 30 -10.91 -13.99 30.97
C VAL A 30 -10.74 -13.43 29.57
N ALA A 31 -10.62 -14.30 28.57
CA ALA A 31 -10.33 -13.92 27.19
C ALA A 31 -11.54 -13.27 26.48
N ILE A 32 -11.87 -12.05 26.90
CA ILE A 32 -12.97 -11.24 26.36
C ILE A 32 -12.55 -10.63 25.03
N TRP A 33 -13.49 -10.59 24.08
CA TRP A 33 -13.34 -9.92 22.79
C TRP A 33 -13.63 -8.42 22.95
N LYS A 34 -12.68 -7.57 22.54
CA LYS A 34 -12.88 -6.12 22.49
C LYS A 34 -12.89 -5.64 21.04
N THR A 35 -13.78 -4.68 20.76
CA THR A 35 -13.77 -3.93 19.49
C THR A 35 -12.99 -2.65 19.72
N ILE A 36 -12.00 -2.40 18.89
CA ILE A 36 -11.06 -1.29 19.00
C ILE A 36 -11.02 -0.51 17.70
N TRP A 37 -10.87 0.80 17.82
CA TRP A 37 -10.66 1.67 16.67
C TRP A 37 -9.17 1.79 16.37
N VAL A 38 -8.83 1.54 15.11
CA VAL A 38 -7.44 1.56 14.65
C VAL A 38 -7.34 2.51 13.46
N HIS A 39 -6.39 3.42 13.58
CA HIS A 39 -6.05 4.41 12.59
C HIS A 39 -4.70 4.06 11.95
N VAL A 40 -4.67 3.95 10.63
CA VAL A 40 -3.44 3.60 9.90
C VAL A 40 -3.11 4.70 8.90
N THR A 41 -1.87 5.19 8.96
CA THR A 41 -1.37 6.25 8.09
C THR A 41 -0.22 5.72 7.23
N VAL A 42 -0.30 5.93 5.92
CA VAL A 42 0.82 5.65 5.02
C VAL A 42 1.84 6.78 5.14
N ARG A 43 3.03 6.49 5.69
CA ARG A 43 4.11 7.46 5.84
C ARG A 43 4.90 7.64 4.55
N ASP A 44 5.27 6.53 3.92
CA ASP A 44 6.00 6.56 2.66
C ASP A 44 5.76 5.27 1.88
N THR A 45 5.69 5.38 0.56
CA THR A 45 5.61 4.26 -0.37
C THR A 45 6.09 4.77 -1.73
N VAL A 46 7.11 4.11 -2.28
CA VAL A 46 7.65 4.45 -3.60
C VAL A 46 7.34 3.32 -4.55
N ALA A 47 6.71 3.65 -5.69
CA ALA A 47 6.58 2.72 -6.80
C ALA A 47 7.64 3.04 -7.86
N HIS A 48 8.14 2.02 -8.53
CA HIS A 48 9.04 2.11 -9.66
C HIS A 48 8.35 1.48 -10.86
N PHE A 49 8.33 2.19 -11.98
CA PHE A 49 7.81 1.63 -13.20
C PHE A 49 8.69 1.96 -14.40
N GLU A 50 8.68 1.04 -15.36
CA GLU A 50 9.31 1.21 -16.67
C GLU A 50 8.28 0.93 -17.75
N ALA A 51 8.19 1.84 -18.72
CA ALA A 51 7.31 1.72 -19.86
C ALA A 51 8.10 1.89 -21.16
N SER A 52 7.74 1.17 -22.21
CA SER A 52 8.37 1.29 -23.52
C SER A 52 7.36 1.36 -24.64
N ALA A 53 7.61 2.18 -25.66
CA ALA A 53 6.84 2.17 -26.89
C ALA A 53 7.75 2.02 -28.12
N PRO A 54 7.65 0.88 -28.84
CA PRO A 54 8.23 0.76 -30.16
C PRO A 54 7.56 1.75 -31.14
N VAL A 55 8.32 2.19 -32.14
CA VAL A 55 7.79 3.12 -33.17
C VAL A 55 6.60 2.48 -33.87
N GLY A 56 5.47 3.20 -33.88
CA GLY A 56 4.23 2.75 -34.52
C GLY A 56 3.47 1.66 -33.77
N ARG A 57 3.79 1.42 -32.49
CA ARG A 57 3.05 0.50 -31.60
C ARG A 57 2.66 1.22 -30.31
N ASP A 58 1.65 0.67 -29.66
CA ASP A 58 1.19 1.12 -28.35
C ASP A 58 2.29 0.94 -27.29
N GLY A 59 2.21 1.77 -26.25
CA GLY A 59 3.08 1.64 -25.10
C GLY A 59 2.84 0.32 -24.36
N THR A 60 3.89 -0.23 -23.78
CA THR A 60 3.83 -1.42 -22.93
C THR A 60 4.49 -1.12 -21.60
N LEU A 61 3.77 -1.38 -20.51
CA LEU A 61 4.33 -1.39 -19.16
C LEU A 61 5.23 -2.63 -19.01
N ARG A 62 6.53 -2.42 -18.79
CA ARG A 62 7.52 -3.50 -18.67
C ARG A 62 7.70 -3.96 -17.24
N THR A 63 7.66 -3.02 -16.31
CA THR A 63 7.95 -3.28 -14.90
C THR A 63 7.09 -2.37 -14.07
N PHE A 64 6.54 -2.94 -12.99
CA PHE A 64 5.87 -2.21 -11.92
C PHE A 64 6.25 -2.87 -10.59
N LEU A 65 6.97 -2.13 -9.76
CA LEU A 65 7.49 -2.58 -8.48
C LEU A 65 7.09 -1.57 -7.41
N ILE A 66 6.80 -2.06 -6.22
CA ILE A 66 6.45 -1.24 -5.07
C ILE A 66 7.46 -1.56 -3.98
N ASN A 67 8.13 -0.53 -3.50
CA ASN A 67 9.06 -0.64 -2.37
C ASN A 67 8.28 -0.91 -1.08
N ASP A 68 8.98 -0.99 0.04
CA ASP A 68 8.31 -1.22 1.31
C ASP A 68 7.31 -0.08 1.62
N ILE A 69 6.15 -0.47 2.13
CA ILE A 69 5.07 0.44 2.50
C ILE A 69 5.29 0.78 3.97
N LEU A 70 5.67 2.01 4.29
CA LEU A 70 5.85 2.46 5.66
C LEU A 70 4.50 2.90 6.24
N LEU A 71 4.04 2.22 7.28
CA LEU A 71 2.77 2.49 7.95
C LEU A 71 3.01 2.96 9.38
N ASP A 72 2.19 3.89 9.83
CA ASP A 72 2.02 4.23 11.24
C ASP A 72 0.67 3.70 11.73
N VAL A 73 0.68 3.01 12.86
CA VAL A 73 -0.52 2.40 13.44
C VAL A 73 -0.77 3.00 14.81
N GLN A 74 -1.95 3.62 14.93
CA GLN A 74 -2.48 4.16 16.17
C GLN A 74 -3.79 3.45 16.49
N TYR A 75 -4.09 3.28 17.77
CA TYR A 75 -5.33 2.66 18.23
C TYR A 75 -5.76 3.30 19.53
N ASP A 76 -7.04 3.18 19.87
CA ASP A 76 -7.61 3.78 21.07
C ASP A 76 -7.02 3.24 22.39
N SER A 77 -7.29 3.93 23.49
CA SER A 77 -6.80 3.56 24.82
C SER A 77 -7.53 2.35 25.45
N ASP A 78 -8.52 1.75 24.78
CA ASP A 78 -9.39 0.71 25.38
C ASP A 78 -8.70 -0.66 25.48
N LEU A 79 -7.46 -0.73 25.00
CA LEU A 79 -6.54 -1.85 25.13
C LEU A 79 -5.46 -1.57 26.20
N SER A 80 -5.61 -2.20 27.36
CA SER A 80 -4.58 -2.22 28.41
C SER A 80 -3.45 -3.21 28.10
N LEU A 81 -2.87 -3.11 26.90
CA LEU A 81 -1.74 -3.94 26.51
C LEU A 81 -0.43 -3.40 27.12
N ASN A 82 0.38 -4.32 27.65
CA ASN A 82 1.78 -4.05 27.92
C ASN A 82 2.55 -3.73 26.63
N GLU A 83 3.76 -3.17 26.76
CA GLU A 83 4.55 -2.68 25.63
C GLU A 83 4.80 -3.76 24.55
N ALA A 84 5.17 -4.98 24.96
CA ALA A 84 5.41 -6.07 24.04
C ALA A 84 4.16 -6.48 23.24
N ARG A 85 3.00 -6.60 23.90
CA ARG A 85 1.74 -6.95 23.24
C ARG A 85 1.24 -5.82 22.34
N ARG A 86 1.45 -4.57 22.76
CA ARG A 86 1.15 -3.37 21.96
C ARG A 86 1.95 -3.35 20.67
N GLN A 87 3.26 -3.62 20.74
CA GLN A 87 4.11 -3.66 19.56
C GLN A 87 3.68 -4.78 18.60
N LYS A 88 3.43 -5.98 19.13
CA LYS A 88 2.94 -7.11 18.33
C LYS A 88 1.59 -6.81 17.66
N PHE A 89 0.66 -6.19 18.38
CA PHE A 89 -0.62 -5.79 17.82
C PHE A 89 -0.47 -4.82 16.65
N LYS A 90 0.36 -3.78 16.82
CA LYS A 90 0.65 -2.81 15.75
C LYS A 90 1.28 -3.48 14.52
N GLU A 91 2.19 -4.43 14.75
CA GLU A 91 2.85 -5.17 13.67
C GLU A 91 1.86 -6.05 12.88
N GLU A 92 0.97 -6.79 13.56
CA GLU A 92 -0.06 -7.60 12.93
C GLU A 92 -1.03 -6.75 12.09
N VAL A 93 -1.48 -5.62 12.63
CA VAL A 93 -2.31 -4.66 11.89
C VAL A 93 -1.55 -4.15 10.67
N ALA A 94 -0.30 -3.71 10.84
CA ALA A 94 0.51 -3.18 9.75
C ALA A 94 0.70 -4.22 8.65
N ASN A 95 1.03 -5.46 9.00
CA ASN A 95 1.22 -6.55 8.04
C ASN A 95 -0.07 -6.82 7.25
N ARG A 96 -1.22 -6.91 7.94
CA ARG A 96 -2.50 -7.11 7.26
C ARG A 96 -2.83 -5.97 6.29
N VAL A 97 -2.63 -4.72 6.71
CA VAL A 97 -2.87 -3.55 5.86
C VAL A 97 -1.89 -3.51 4.69
N LYS A 98 -0.61 -3.83 4.89
CA LYS A 98 0.37 -3.95 3.80
C LYS A 98 -0.06 -4.96 2.76
N ASP A 99 -0.57 -6.11 3.16
CA ASP A 99 -1.02 -7.16 2.23
C ASP A 99 -2.21 -6.71 1.39
N GLU A 100 -3.21 -6.06 2.02
CA GLU A 100 -4.37 -5.49 1.31
C GLU A 100 -3.94 -4.37 0.33
N LEU A 101 -3.06 -3.45 0.78
CA LEU A 101 -2.55 -2.39 -0.09
C LEU A 101 -1.75 -2.95 -1.26
N ARG A 102 -0.91 -3.96 -1.04
CA ARG A 102 -0.19 -4.65 -2.12
C ARG A 102 -1.17 -5.27 -3.10
N HIS A 103 -2.23 -5.93 -2.64
CA HIS A 103 -3.23 -6.50 -3.51
C HIS A 103 -3.88 -5.43 -4.41
N ILE A 104 -4.33 -4.32 -3.84
CA ILE A 104 -4.95 -3.21 -4.59
C ILE A 104 -3.96 -2.61 -5.60
N LEU A 105 -2.71 -2.39 -5.17
CA LEU A 105 -1.72 -1.73 -6.01
C LEU A 105 -1.25 -2.63 -7.17
N PHE A 106 -1.02 -3.92 -6.92
CA PHE A 106 -0.55 -4.86 -7.95
C PHE A 106 -1.65 -5.34 -8.90
N ASN A 107 -2.92 -5.19 -8.52
CA ASN A 107 -4.06 -5.54 -9.37
C ASN A 107 -4.64 -4.28 -10.02
N ASP A 108 -5.56 -3.60 -9.32
CA ASP A 108 -6.38 -2.53 -9.88
C ASP A 108 -5.55 -1.36 -10.39
N TYR A 109 -4.57 -0.90 -9.59
CA TYR A 109 -3.73 0.23 -9.97
C TYR A 109 -2.79 -0.13 -11.13
N ASN A 110 -2.20 -1.32 -11.11
CA ASN A 110 -1.34 -1.81 -12.19
C ASN A 110 -2.10 -1.91 -13.53
N ASP A 111 -3.36 -2.35 -13.49
CA ASP A 111 -4.22 -2.40 -14.68
C ASP A 111 -4.60 -1.02 -15.22
N VAL A 112 -4.81 -0.04 -14.35
CA VAL A 112 -5.03 1.36 -14.76
C VAL A 112 -3.74 1.94 -15.35
N LEU A 113 -2.60 1.71 -14.71
CA LEU A 113 -1.29 2.19 -15.17
C LEU A 113 -0.94 1.59 -16.54
N ARG A 114 -1.18 0.28 -16.73
CA ARG A 114 -0.96 -0.42 -18.00
C ARG A 114 -1.80 0.20 -19.12
N ARG A 115 -3.10 0.39 -18.89
CA ARG A 115 -4.00 1.04 -19.86
C ARG A 115 -3.59 2.47 -20.18
N ALA A 116 -3.15 3.22 -19.16
CA ALA A 116 -2.64 4.58 -19.37
C ALA A 116 -1.40 4.57 -20.26
N VAL A 117 -0.44 3.65 -20.02
CA VAL A 117 0.76 3.50 -20.84
C VAL A 117 0.43 3.10 -22.29
N GLU A 118 -0.54 2.21 -22.49
CA GLU A 118 -1.02 1.81 -23.82
C GLU A 118 -1.64 2.99 -24.58
N SER A 119 -2.38 3.85 -23.88
CA SER A 119 -3.09 4.98 -24.49
C SER A 119 -2.20 6.18 -24.86
N VAL A 120 -0.97 6.25 -24.35
CA VAL A 120 -0.08 7.39 -24.56
C VAL A 120 0.72 7.19 -25.84
N THR A 121 0.60 8.16 -26.76
CA THR A 121 1.52 8.25 -27.91
C THR A 121 2.86 8.78 -27.41
N PHE A 122 3.89 7.95 -27.40
CA PHE A 122 5.23 8.39 -26.99
C PHE A 122 5.77 9.39 -28.02
N PRO A 123 6.30 10.54 -27.58
CA PRO A 123 6.77 11.58 -28.49
C PRO A 123 7.91 11.05 -29.36
N ARG A 124 7.82 11.33 -30.66
CA ARG A 124 8.90 11.08 -31.62
C ARG A 124 9.95 12.18 -31.39
N ILE A 125 11.08 11.82 -30.79
CA ILE A 125 12.26 12.70 -30.67
C ILE A 125 13.13 12.50 -31.91
#